data_AF-A0A968MKS6-F1
#
_entry.id   AF-A0A968MKS6-F1
#
_cell.length_a   1.000
_cell.length_b   1.000
_cell.length_c   1.000
_cell.angle_alpha   90.00
_cell.angle_beta   90.00
_cell.angle_gamma   90.00
#
_symmetry.space_group_name_H-M   'P 1'
#
loop_
_entity.id
_entity.type
_entity.pdbx_description
1 polymer ?
#
loop_
_entity_poly.entity_id
_entity_poly.type
_entity_poly.pdbx_seq_one_letter_code
_entity_poly.pdbx_strand_id
1 'polypeptide(L)'
;MNRPVGAPSGSYAVNVSVAAEKATLTASGALVGGLAQNETLSFTFSRDHTTSAPTISGFSVDLGAGDSLAQVINKLNSAFATQGAGLNAIDEGGRLKIESNDYGADFFFSVVSDVGTGIGGTEFGTTTLEDAGVDIAGTINGIIAVGSGSSLRLGDGALSGLTVDYKGSLTGLLGTIDLSTGLSDLFSEAADRISGDDSAFLNGRNESLQQQIDRLNDQIAKKEESIARTQGRLEREFANLEVTLAQLQSQQTFVTNQLQQLQSLR
;
A
#
# COMPACT_ATOMS: atom_id res chain seq x y z
N MET A 1 2.53 -11.06 6.04
CA MET A 1 2.82 -9.97 5.10
C MET A 1 1.51 -9.49 4.49
N ASN A 2 0.99 -8.34 4.92
CA ASN A 2 -0.20 -7.76 4.31
C ASN A 2 0.26 -6.64 3.36
N ARG A 3 -0.08 -6.74 2.08
CA ARG A 3 0.41 -5.85 1.02
C ARG A 3 -0.47 -4.61 0.93
N PRO A 4 0.09 -3.41 0.74
CA PRO A 4 -0.71 -2.24 0.41
C PRO A 4 -1.08 -2.21 -1.06
N VAL A 5 -2.26 -1.66 -1.35
CA VAL A 5 -2.69 -1.33 -2.71
C VAL A 5 -1.85 -0.13 -3.19
N GLY A 6 -1.05 -0.30 -4.25
CA GLY A 6 -0.32 0.81 -4.90
C GLY A 6 1.19 0.91 -4.64
N ALA A 7 1.82 -0.04 -3.95
CA ALA A 7 3.28 -0.03 -3.78
C ALA A 7 3.99 -0.34 -5.13
N PRO A 8 4.87 0.55 -5.65
CA PRO A 8 5.59 0.30 -6.90
C PRO A 8 6.45 -0.97 -6.79
N SER A 9 6.71 -1.62 -7.93
CA SER A 9 7.67 -2.73 -7.95
C SER A 9 9.08 -2.20 -7.78
N GLY A 10 9.91 -2.93 -7.02
CA GLY A 10 11.27 -2.50 -6.72
C GLY A 10 11.93 -3.31 -5.63
N SER A 11 13.23 -3.07 -5.44
CA SER A 11 14.01 -3.62 -4.34
C SER A 11 14.11 -2.58 -3.22
N TYR A 12 13.75 -2.98 -2.00
CA TYR A 12 13.68 -2.09 -0.84
C TYR A 12 14.67 -2.57 0.22
N ALA A 13 15.73 -1.80 0.45
CA ALA A 13 16.72 -2.10 1.49
C ALA A 13 16.14 -1.89 2.89
N VAL A 14 16.27 -2.88 3.78
CA VAL A 14 15.80 -2.78 5.16
C VAL A 14 17.00 -2.62 6.09
N ASN A 15 17.02 -1.53 6.84
CA ASN A 15 18.07 -1.23 7.81
C ASN A 15 17.46 -1.06 9.19
N VAL A 16 17.94 -1.81 10.18
CA VAL A 16 17.46 -1.75 11.56
C VAL A 16 18.46 -0.98 12.41
N SER A 17 18.05 0.15 12.98
CA SER A 17 18.88 0.95 13.88
C SER A 17 18.75 0.54 15.35
N VAL A 18 17.57 0.04 15.75
CA VAL A 18 17.29 -0.51 17.10
C VAL A 18 16.49 -1.78 16.91
N ALA A 19 16.96 -2.89 17.48
CA ALA A 19 16.22 -4.15 17.47
C ALA A 19 15.09 -4.08 18.52
N ALA A 20 13.97 -4.75 18.25
CA ALA A 20 12.90 -4.83 19.23
C ALA A 20 13.31 -5.66 20.45
N GLU A 21 12.86 -5.25 21.63
CA GLU A 21 13.10 -5.97 22.87
C GLU A 21 11.79 -6.26 23.61
N LYS A 22 11.79 -7.35 24.37
CA LYS A 22 10.75 -7.69 25.33
C LYS A 22 11.08 -7.03 26.66
N ALA A 23 10.07 -6.65 27.43
CA ALA A 23 10.29 -6.31 28.84
C ALA A 23 10.80 -7.58 29.55
N THR A 24 11.84 -7.45 30.38
CA THR A 24 12.39 -8.58 31.13
C THR A 24 12.88 -8.19 32.51
N LEU A 25 12.53 -9.00 33.51
CA LEU A 25 13.02 -8.88 34.87
C LEU A 25 13.52 -10.24 35.34
N THR A 26 14.76 -10.28 35.81
CA THR A 26 15.40 -11.49 36.32
C THR A 26 15.68 -11.30 37.81
N ALA A 27 15.28 -12.28 38.61
CA ALA A 27 15.57 -12.29 40.03
C ALA A 27 17.09 -12.23 40.28
N SER A 28 17.49 -11.58 41.38
CA SER A 28 18.89 -11.27 41.66
C SER A 28 19.73 -12.52 42.00
N GLY A 29 19.09 -13.60 42.43
CA GLY A 29 19.71 -14.85 42.87
C GLY A 29 18.99 -16.09 42.37
N ALA A 30 19.65 -17.24 42.48
CA ALA A 30 19.08 -18.53 42.13
C ALA A 30 18.27 -19.10 43.30
N LEU A 31 17.11 -19.68 43.00
CA LEU A 31 16.30 -20.37 43.99
C LEU A 31 16.80 -21.81 44.17
N VAL A 32 17.52 -22.07 45.26
CA VAL A 32 18.08 -23.39 45.57
C VAL A 32 17.31 -24.02 46.72
N GLY A 33 16.77 -25.23 46.51
CA GLY A 33 16.06 -25.98 47.55
C GLY A 33 14.60 -25.57 47.78
N GLY A 34 14.08 -24.61 46.99
CA GLY A 34 12.71 -24.12 47.09
C GLY A 34 12.55 -22.95 48.06
N LEU A 35 11.33 -22.39 48.14
CA LEU A 35 11.04 -21.26 49.01
C LEU A 35 11.15 -21.66 50.50
N ALA A 36 11.83 -20.86 51.31
CA ALA A 36 11.98 -21.11 52.75
C ALA A 36 10.73 -20.69 53.55
N GLN A 37 9.91 -19.82 52.99
CA GLN A 37 8.70 -19.26 53.60
C GLN A 37 7.65 -18.95 52.53
N ASN A 38 6.43 -18.61 52.96
CA ASN A 38 5.43 -18.11 52.03
C ASN A 38 5.86 -16.74 51.49
N GLU A 39 5.50 -16.46 50.25
CA GLU A 39 5.86 -15.23 49.55
C GLU A 39 4.72 -14.81 48.64
N THR A 40 4.41 -13.52 48.61
CA THR A 40 3.45 -12.93 47.69
C THR A 40 4.19 -12.02 46.71
N LEU A 41 4.17 -12.39 45.44
CA LEU A 41 4.65 -11.54 44.36
C LEU A 41 3.50 -10.66 43.85
N SER A 42 3.69 -9.35 43.89
CA SER A 42 2.74 -8.38 43.36
C SER A 42 3.23 -7.84 42.03
N PHE A 43 2.34 -7.84 41.05
CA PHE A 43 2.61 -7.43 39.68
C PHE A 43 1.75 -6.23 39.30
N THR A 44 2.35 -5.32 38.54
CA THR A 44 1.59 -4.37 37.71
C THR A 44 2.02 -4.52 36.26
N PHE A 45 1.12 -4.29 35.32
CA PHE A 45 1.43 -4.39 33.90
C PHE A 45 0.58 -3.43 33.06
N SER A 46 1.09 -3.13 31.87
CA SER A 46 0.42 -2.36 30.82
C SER A 46 0.79 -2.94 29.45
N ARG A 47 -0.14 -2.78 28.49
CA ARG A 47 0.01 -3.20 27.09
C ARG A 47 -0.21 -2.05 26.11
N ASP A 48 -0.29 -0.84 26.65
CA ASP A 48 -0.52 0.44 25.98
C ASP A 48 0.32 1.53 26.68
N HIS A 49 1.48 1.13 27.24
CA HIS A 49 2.29 1.95 28.15
C HIS A 49 2.76 3.27 27.54
N THR A 50 2.94 3.32 26.20
CA THR A 50 3.38 4.54 25.51
C THR A 50 2.27 5.51 25.17
N THR A 51 1.01 5.14 25.40
CA THR A 51 -0.14 6.02 25.14
C THR A 51 -0.21 7.16 26.16
N SER A 52 -0.90 8.24 25.82
CA SER A 52 -1.05 9.40 26.73
C SER A 52 -1.84 9.09 28.02
N ALA A 53 -2.58 7.98 28.06
CA ALA A 53 -3.37 7.54 29.21
C ALA A 53 -3.34 6.00 29.30
N PRO A 54 -2.22 5.41 29.75
CA PRO A 54 -2.03 3.97 29.72
C PRO A 54 -2.95 3.26 30.71
N THR A 55 -3.38 2.06 30.33
CA THR A 55 -4.14 1.16 31.19
C THR A 55 -3.17 0.37 32.06
N ILE A 56 -3.20 0.60 33.37
CA ILE A 56 -2.40 -0.14 34.35
C ILE A 56 -3.29 -1.12 35.11
N SER A 57 -2.95 -2.39 35.07
CA SER A 57 -3.61 -3.46 35.84
C SER A 57 -2.62 -4.09 36.82
N GLY A 58 -3.13 -4.65 37.92
CA GLY A 58 -2.29 -5.31 38.91
C GLY A 58 -2.97 -6.51 39.56
N PHE A 59 -2.16 -7.46 40.00
CA PHE A 59 -2.59 -8.68 40.68
C PHE A 59 -1.43 -9.23 41.53
N SER A 60 -1.76 -10.11 42.47
CA SER A 60 -0.77 -10.78 43.31
C SER A 60 -0.83 -12.29 43.13
N VAL A 61 0.30 -12.96 43.34
CA VAL A 61 0.44 -14.42 43.29
C VAL A 61 1.05 -14.89 44.59
N ASP A 62 0.30 -15.73 45.31
CA ASP A 62 0.77 -16.34 46.55
C ASP A 62 1.54 -17.64 46.26
N LEU A 63 2.77 -17.67 46.76
CA LEU A 63 3.70 -18.79 46.70
C LEU A 63 3.85 -19.39 48.10
N GLY A 64 3.93 -20.72 48.16
CA GLY A 64 3.99 -21.46 49.41
C GLY A 64 5.41 -21.84 49.78
N ALA A 65 5.71 -21.87 51.08
CA ALA A 65 6.94 -22.47 51.58
C ALA A 65 7.11 -23.90 51.04
N GLY A 66 8.31 -24.21 50.57
CA GLY A 66 8.66 -25.48 49.94
C GLY A 66 8.36 -25.58 48.45
N ASP A 67 7.74 -24.56 47.82
CA ASP A 67 7.60 -24.54 46.37
C ASP A 67 8.98 -24.54 45.70
N SER A 68 9.21 -25.51 44.82
CA SER A 68 10.36 -25.51 43.92
C SER A 68 10.25 -24.42 42.86
N LEU A 69 11.38 -24.05 42.24
CA LEU A 69 11.39 -23.09 41.13
C LEU A 69 10.40 -23.46 40.01
N ALA A 70 10.30 -24.74 39.66
CA ALA A 70 9.35 -25.21 38.65
C ALA A 70 7.89 -25.01 39.09
N GLN A 71 7.57 -25.22 40.37
CA GLN A 71 6.22 -24.96 40.90
C GLN A 71 5.91 -23.46 40.92
N VAL A 72 6.88 -22.62 41.31
CA VAL A 72 6.76 -21.16 41.27
C VAL A 72 6.47 -20.70 39.83
N ILE A 73 7.26 -21.14 38.85
CA ILE A 73 7.07 -20.82 37.43
C ILE A 73 5.66 -21.23 36.96
N ASN A 74 5.20 -22.43 37.30
CA ASN A 74 3.87 -22.91 36.91
C ASN A 74 2.73 -22.08 37.54
N LYS A 75 2.86 -21.70 38.81
CA LYS A 75 1.87 -20.84 39.49
C LYS A 75 1.81 -19.46 38.85
N LEU A 76 2.97 -18.86 38.56
CA LEU A 76 3.08 -17.58 37.89
C LEU A 76 2.46 -17.61 36.49
N ASN A 77 2.84 -18.58 35.66
CA ASN A 77 2.28 -18.72 34.31
C ASN A 77 0.76 -18.96 34.33
N SER A 78 0.24 -19.70 35.30
CA SER A 78 -1.21 -19.89 35.48
C SER A 78 -1.91 -18.57 35.85
N ALA A 79 -1.30 -17.78 36.73
CA ALA A 79 -1.82 -16.46 37.10
C ALA A 79 -1.76 -15.48 35.92
N PHE A 80 -0.64 -15.43 35.19
CA PHE A 80 -0.47 -14.57 34.02
C PHE A 80 -1.50 -14.86 32.93
N ALA A 81 -1.78 -16.14 32.67
CA ALA A 81 -2.82 -16.55 31.74
C ALA A 81 -4.22 -16.14 32.23
N THR A 82 -4.51 -16.32 33.52
CA THR A 82 -5.81 -15.96 34.12
C THR A 82 -6.07 -14.45 34.07
N GLN A 83 -5.04 -13.64 34.33
CA GLN A 83 -5.14 -12.18 34.33
C GLN A 83 -4.97 -11.55 32.94
N GLY A 84 -4.61 -12.35 31.93
CA GLY A 84 -4.30 -11.84 30.60
C GLY A 84 -3.09 -10.90 30.56
N ALA A 85 -2.14 -11.06 31.50
CA ALA A 85 -1.01 -10.16 31.68
C ALA A 85 -0.04 -10.15 30.48
N GLY A 86 -0.04 -11.21 29.68
CA GLY A 86 0.87 -11.32 28.53
C GLY A 86 2.33 -11.50 28.95
N LEU A 87 2.56 -12.11 30.11
CA LEU A 87 3.88 -12.39 30.66
C LEU A 87 4.14 -13.90 30.68
N ASN A 88 5.42 -14.26 30.73
CA ASN A 88 5.89 -15.63 30.85
C ASN A 88 7.04 -15.71 31.86
N ALA A 89 6.92 -16.62 32.83
CA ALA A 89 7.97 -16.97 33.76
C ALA A 89 8.77 -18.18 33.24
N ILE A 90 10.09 -18.09 33.32
CA ILE A 90 11.04 -19.11 32.87
C ILE A 90 12.18 -19.27 33.89
N ASP A 91 12.87 -20.41 33.79
CA ASP A 91 14.11 -20.67 34.52
C ASP A 91 15.30 -20.18 33.68
N GLU A 92 16.07 -19.25 34.24
CA GLU A 92 17.36 -18.81 33.70
C GLU A 92 18.50 -19.19 34.65
N GLY A 93 18.97 -20.43 34.55
CA GLY A 93 20.13 -20.92 35.32
C GLY A 93 19.88 -21.03 36.83
N GLY A 94 18.66 -21.42 37.20
CA GLY A 94 18.17 -21.49 38.59
C GLY A 94 17.54 -20.20 39.07
N ARG A 95 17.55 -19.12 38.27
CA ARG A 95 16.92 -17.85 38.59
C ARG A 95 15.54 -17.77 37.96
N LEU A 96 14.61 -17.16 38.68
CA LEU A 96 13.32 -16.82 38.12
C LEU A 96 13.48 -15.62 37.19
N LYS A 97 13.13 -15.79 35.92
CA LYS A 97 13.07 -14.71 34.93
C LYS A 97 11.65 -14.57 34.42
N ILE A 98 11.19 -13.33 34.30
CA ILE A 98 9.89 -13.00 33.74
C ILE A 98 10.13 -12.15 32.51
N GLU A 99 9.40 -12.44 31.44
CA GLU A 99 9.45 -11.68 30.19
C GLU A 99 8.05 -11.43 29.64
N SER A 100 7.89 -10.36 28.85
CA SER A 100 6.68 -10.18 28.05
C SER A 100 6.61 -11.21 26.92
N ASN A 101 5.39 -11.61 26.54
CA ASN A 101 5.17 -12.50 25.40
C ASN A 101 5.53 -11.82 24.08
N ASP A 102 5.22 -10.53 24.00
CA ASP A 102 5.35 -9.69 22.82
C ASP A 102 6.48 -8.66 23.00
N TYR A 103 6.99 -8.19 21.86
CA TYR A 103 8.01 -7.15 21.79
C TYR A 103 7.35 -5.77 21.75
N GLY A 104 8.06 -4.76 22.27
CA GLY A 104 7.68 -3.36 22.08
C GLY A 104 7.52 -2.56 23.35
N ALA A 105 7.62 -1.25 23.22
CA ALA A 105 7.61 -0.31 24.33
C ALA A 105 6.25 -0.20 25.03
N ASP A 106 5.18 -0.65 24.37
CA ASP A 106 3.85 -0.74 24.97
C ASP A 106 3.73 -1.81 26.05
N PHE A 107 4.59 -2.84 26.01
CA PHE A 107 4.61 -3.90 27.00
C PHE A 107 5.49 -3.50 28.18
N PHE A 108 4.86 -3.22 29.31
CA PHE A 108 5.50 -2.84 30.55
C PHE A 108 5.02 -3.75 31.68
N PHE A 109 5.91 -4.09 32.61
CA PHE A 109 5.50 -4.67 33.88
C PHE A 109 6.46 -4.34 35.02
N SER A 110 5.92 -4.41 36.24
CA SER A 110 6.70 -4.37 37.47
C SER A 110 6.41 -5.60 38.32
N VAL A 111 7.39 -5.95 39.16
CA VAL A 111 7.29 -7.00 40.18
C VAL A 111 7.89 -6.51 41.48
N VAL A 112 7.24 -6.85 42.58
CA VAL A 112 7.76 -6.67 43.93
C VAL A 112 7.36 -7.88 44.78
N SER A 113 8.29 -8.35 45.60
CA SER A 113 8.06 -9.38 46.60
C SER A 113 7.78 -8.77 47.97
N ASP A 114 7.00 -9.43 48.81
CA ASP A 114 6.93 -9.13 50.24
C ASP A 114 8.10 -9.74 51.03
N VAL A 115 8.91 -10.59 50.40
CA VAL A 115 10.11 -11.22 50.95
C VAL A 115 11.38 -10.58 50.38
N GLY A 116 12.32 -10.21 51.26
CA GLY A 116 13.62 -9.65 50.88
C GLY A 116 14.52 -10.64 50.13
N THR A 117 15.57 -10.13 49.49
CA THR A 117 16.61 -10.97 48.88
C THR A 117 17.48 -11.63 49.96
N GLY A 118 18.01 -12.82 49.67
CA GLY A 118 18.92 -13.56 50.54
C GLY A 118 18.29 -14.18 51.79
N ILE A 119 16.96 -14.08 51.95
CA ILE A 119 16.23 -14.67 53.09
C ILE A 119 15.32 -15.83 52.67
N GLY A 120 15.56 -16.41 51.49
CA GLY A 120 14.91 -17.65 51.03
C GLY A 120 13.57 -17.46 50.32
N GLY A 121 13.42 -16.35 49.57
CA GLY A 121 12.31 -16.10 48.64
C GLY A 121 12.73 -16.34 47.18
N THR A 122 11.97 -15.78 46.23
CA THR A 122 12.27 -15.83 44.80
C THR A 122 13.45 -14.96 44.36
N GLU A 123 14.01 -14.16 45.27
CA GLU A 123 15.13 -13.23 45.03
C GLU A 123 14.78 -12.00 44.17
N PHE A 124 13.48 -11.69 43.98
CA PHE A 124 13.03 -10.40 43.46
C PHE A 124 13.17 -9.26 44.50
N GLY A 125 12.92 -9.57 45.77
CA GLY A 125 13.08 -8.61 46.87
C GLY A 125 11.93 -7.62 47.02
N THR A 126 12.03 -6.80 48.07
CA THR A 126 10.97 -5.84 48.48
C THR A 126 11.07 -4.48 47.79
N THR A 127 11.95 -4.34 46.79
CA THR A 127 12.03 -3.14 45.96
C THR A 127 11.35 -3.44 44.64
N THR A 128 10.45 -2.56 44.22
CA THR A 128 9.81 -2.67 42.91
C THR A 128 10.87 -2.65 41.82
N LEU A 129 10.91 -3.72 41.03
CA LEU A 129 11.64 -3.78 39.77
C LEU A 129 10.63 -3.61 38.64
N GLU A 130 10.98 -2.85 37.62
CA GLU A 130 10.12 -2.57 36.48
C GLU A 130 10.94 -2.52 35.20
N ASP A 131 10.32 -2.93 34.10
CA ASP A 131 10.93 -2.86 32.78
C ASP A 131 9.86 -2.71 31.69
N ALA A 132 10.25 -2.11 30.58
CA ALA A 132 9.45 -1.98 29.37
C ALA A 132 10.21 -2.58 28.18
N GLY A 133 9.48 -3.12 27.21
CA GLY A 133 10.10 -3.53 25.96
C GLY A 133 10.60 -2.32 25.16
N VAL A 134 11.17 -2.62 23.99
CA VAL A 134 11.65 -1.59 23.06
C VAL A 134 11.06 -1.88 21.69
N ASP A 135 10.51 -0.85 21.05
CA ASP A 135 10.05 -0.96 19.67
C ASP A 135 11.25 -0.97 18.71
N ILE A 136 11.13 -1.77 17.65
CA ILE A 136 12.08 -1.75 16.54
C ILE A 136 12.16 -0.34 15.94
N ALA A 137 13.36 0.12 15.59
CA ALA A 137 13.53 1.35 14.81
C ALA A 137 14.42 1.06 13.60
N GLY A 138 14.13 1.73 12.48
CA GLY A 138 14.88 1.51 11.25
C GLY A 138 14.36 2.29 10.07
N THR A 139 14.93 1.98 8.91
CA THR A 139 14.56 2.55 7.62
C THR A 139 14.25 1.47 6.59
N ILE A 140 13.32 1.77 5.69
CA ILE A 140 13.03 0.97 4.51
C ILE A 140 13.31 1.87 3.29
N ASN A 141 14.29 1.46 2.49
CA ASN A 141 14.82 2.21 1.34
C ASN A 141 15.24 3.65 1.69
N GLY A 142 15.86 3.83 2.86
CA GLY A 142 16.31 5.13 3.37
C GLY A 142 15.22 5.99 4.01
N ILE A 143 13.95 5.59 3.95
CA ILE A 143 12.82 6.30 4.59
C ILE A 143 12.65 5.77 6.01
N ILE A 144 12.53 6.68 7.00
CA ILE A 144 12.27 6.32 8.39
C ILE A 144 10.92 5.59 8.48
N ALA A 145 10.95 4.37 9.02
CA ALA A 145 9.75 3.58 9.28
C ALA A 145 9.27 3.80 10.72
N VAL A 146 7.96 3.71 10.91
CA VAL A 146 7.33 3.71 12.23
C VAL A 146 7.45 2.31 12.81
N GLY A 147 8.12 2.21 13.95
CA GLY A 147 8.24 0.98 14.73
C GLY A 147 7.03 0.74 15.62
N SER A 148 6.58 -0.51 15.68
CA SER A 148 5.67 -0.98 16.72
C SER A 148 5.97 -2.45 17.01
N GLY A 149 6.42 -2.73 18.23
CA GLY A 149 6.95 -4.04 18.60
C GLY A 149 8.10 -4.47 17.69
N SER A 150 7.92 -5.60 17.01
CA SER A 150 8.89 -6.15 16.04
C SER A 150 8.60 -5.75 14.60
N SER A 151 7.67 -4.81 14.37
CA SER A 151 7.20 -4.45 13.04
C SER A 151 7.64 -3.04 12.64
N LEU A 152 8.26 -2.92 11.47
CA LEU A 152 8.56 -1.64 10.81
C LEU A 152 7.52 -1.39 9.74
N ARG A 153 6.80 -0.27 9.86
CA ARG A 153 5.80 0.14 8.88
C ARG A 153 6.16 1.48 8.27
N LEU A 154 6.17 1.54 6.94
CA LEU A 154 6.21 2.84 6.26
C LEU A 154 4.84 3.52 6.39
N GLY A 155 4.87 4.78 6.82
CA GLY A 155 3.70 5.65 6.97
C GLY A 155 3.11 6.05 5.62
N ASP A 156 2.90 7.34 5.39
CA ASP A 156 2.30 7.82 4.13
C ASP A 156 3.29 7.83 2.96
N GLY A 157 2.78 7.73 1.74
CA GLY A 157 3.55 7.79 0.49
C GLY A 157 3.40 6.56 -0.41
N ALA A 158 4.27 6.45 -1.42
CA ALA A 158 4.19 5.39 -2.44
C ALA A 158 4.36 3.96 -1.89
N LEU A 159 4.91 3.80 -0.69
CA LEU A 159 5.08 2.51 -0.01
C LEU A 159 4.18 2.38 1.22
N SER A 160 3.14 3.21 1.29
CA SER A 160 2.29 3.29 2.47
C SER A 160 1.69 1.94 2.80
N GLY A 161 1.82 1.53 4.06
CA GLY A 161 1.33 0.24 4.56
C GLY A 161 2.32 -0.93 4.40
N LEU A 162 3.47 -0.75 3.72
CA LEU A 162 4.49 -1.79 3.67
C LEU A 162 4.97 -2.04 5.10
N THR A 163 4.79 -3.28 5.54
CA THR A 163 5.07 -3.71 6.90
C THR A 163 6.09 -4.85 6.84
N VAL A 164 7.18 -4.70 7.58
CA VAL A 164 8.27 -5.68 7.70
C VAL A 164 8.38 -6.11 9.15
N ASP A 165 8.17 -7.41 9.40
CA ASP A 165 8.34 -8.00 10.72
C ASP A 165 9.77 -8.52 10.88
N TYR A 166 10.47 -8.05 11.92
CA TYR A 166 11.83 -8.48 12.25
C TYR A 166 11.97 -8.78 13.74
N LYS A 167 12.21 -10.07 14.05
CA LYS A 167 12.37 -10.60 15.42
C LYS A 167 13.81 -10.97 15.75
N GLY A 168 14.78 -10.54 14.94
CA GLY A 168 16.19 -10.77 15.21
C GLY A 168 16.79 -9.68 16.11
N SER A 169 18.03 -9.89 16.53
CA SER A 169 18.78 -8.97 17.40
C SER A 169 19.88 -8.19 16.68
N LEU A 170 20.05 -8.40 15.37
CA LEU A 170 21.08 -7.71 14.59
C LEU A 170 20.58 -6.32 14.19
N THR A 171 21.50 -5.37 14.19
CA THR A 171 21.31 -4.02 13.67
C THR A 171 22.16 -3.81 12.41
N GLY A 172 21.84 -2.78 11.64
CA GLY A 172 22.43 -2.48 10.34
C GLY A 172 21.58 -2.97 9.17
N LEU A 173 22.20 -3.04 7.99
CA LEU A 173 21.55 -3.47 6.75
C LEU A 173 21.27 -4.97 6.82
N LEU A 174 20.00 -5.34 6.92
CA LEU A 174 19.57 -6.74 7.02
C LEU A 174 19.35 -7.39 5.65
N GLY A 175 19.23 -6.59 4.60
CA GLY A 175 19.08 -7.05 3.22
C GLY A 175 18.11 -6.20 2.42
N THR A 176 17.73 -6.73 1.27
CA THR A 176 16.78 -6.09 0.34
C THR A 176 15.54 -6.98 0.17
N ILE A 177 14.37 -6.36 0.14
CA ILE A 177 13.09 -7.01 -0.17
C ILE A 177 12.72 -6.66 -1.60
N ASP A 178 12.61 -7.66 -2.46
CA ASP A 178 12.12 -7.48 -3.83
C ASP A 178 10.60 -7.60 -3.86
N LEU A 179 9.91 -6.50 -4.18
CA LEU A 179 8.47 -6.49 -4.40
C LEU A 179 8.19 -6.56 -5.89
N SER A 180 7.67 -7.70 -6.36
CA SER A 180 7.14 -7.84 -7.71
C SER A 180 5.67 -7.43 -7.75
N THR A 181 5.30 -6.50 -8.64
CA THR A 181 3.90 -6.14 -8.88
C THR A 181 3.12 -7.35 -9.39
N GLY A 182 2.05 -7.72 -8.68
CA GLY A 182 1.09 -8.71 -9.16
C GLY A 182 0.17 -8.11 -10.23
N LEU A 183 -0.46 -8.95 -11.06
CA LEU A 183 -1.37 -8.51 -12.13
C LEU A 183 -2.42 -7.48 -11.66
N SER A 184 -2.86 -7.54 -10.40
CA SER A 184 -3.86 -6.65 -9.82
C SER A 184 -3.45 -5.17 -9.74
N ASP A 185 -2.15 -4.86 -9.60
CA ASP A 185 -1.69 -3.46 -9.64
C ASP A 185 -1.66 -2.95 -11.08
N LEU A 186 -1.41 -3.82 -12.06
CA LEU A 186 -1.54 -3.48 -13.48
C LEU A 186 -3.00 -3.13 -13.82
N PHE A 187 -3.95 -3.84 -13.20
CA PHE A 187 -5.37 -3.56 -13.33
C PHE A 187 -5.82 -2.31 -12.58
N SER A 188 -5.27 -2.01 -11.39
CA SER A 188 -5.57 -0.77 -10.66
C SER A 188 -4.94 0.44 -11.35
N GLU A 189 -3.71 0.33 -11.85
CA GLU A 189 -3.06 1.37 -12.66
C GLU A 189 -3.80 1.56 -14.00
N ALA A 190 -4.29 0.48 -14.62
CA ALA A 190 -5.16 0.59 -15.79
C ALA A 190 -6.50 1.23 -15.44
N ALA A 191 -7.09 0.88 -14.29
CA ALA A 191 -8.35 1.45 -13.81
C ALA A 191 -8.20 2.92 -13.39
N ASP A 192 -7.09 3.32 -12.78
CA ASP A 192 -6.76 4.70 -12.39
C ASP A 192 -6.34 5.53 -13.61
N ARG A 193 -5.75 4.95 -14.65
CA ARG A 193 -5.62 5.61 -15.97
C ARG A 193 -6.96 5.80 -16.67
N ILE A 194 -7.95 4.97 -16.35
CA ILE A 194 -9.31 5.04 -16.93
C ILE A 194 -10.25 5.92 -16.07
N SER A 195 -9.99 6.02 -14.76
CA SER A 195 -10.88 6.62 -13.75
C SER A 195 -10.29 7.83 -13.04
N GLY A 196 -8.97 8.01 -13.09
CA GLY A 196 -8.29 9.22 -12.68
C GLY A 196 -8.65 10.34 -13.64
N ASP A 197 -8.88 11.51 -13.07
CA ASP A 197 -9.24 12.77 -13.71
C ASP A 197 -8.20 13.22 -14.75
N ASP A 198 -8.13 12.50 -15.87
CA ASP A 198 -7.32 12.86 -17.01
C ASP A 198 -8.26 13.12 -18.18
N SER A 199 -8.84 14.32 -18.11
CA SER A 199 -9.40 15.01 -19.25
C SER A 199 -8.49 14.92 -20.49
N ALA A 200 -7.20 14.57 -20.40
CA ALA A 200 -6.31 14.31 -21.53
C ALA A 200 -6.75 13.17 -22.47
N PHE A 201 -7.29 12.04 -21.99
CA PHE A 201 -7.73 10.96 -22.90
C PHE A 201 -9.02 11.34 -23.63
N LEU A 202 -9.98 11.96 -22.91
CA LEU A 202 -11.22 12.46 -23.50
C LEU A 202 -11.00 13.69 -24.37
N ASN A 203 -10.07 14.59 -24.01
CA ASN A 203 -9.63 15.72 -24.82
C ASN A 203 -8.88 15.24 -26.06
N GLY A 204 -8.02 14.23 -25.96
CA GLY A 204 -7.36 13.64 -27.14
C GLY A 204 -8.34 12.97 -28.11
N ARG A 205 -9.42 12.38 -27.60
CA ARG A 205 -10.53 11.89 -28.44
C ARG A 205 -11.35 13.02 -29.04
N ASN A 206 -11.68 14.05 -28.27
CA ASN A 206 -12.35 15.24 -28.78
C ASN A 206 -11.51 15.95 -29.84
N GLU A 207 -10.19 16.06 -29.65
CA GLU A 207 -9.26 16.67 -30.59
C GLU A 207 -9.10 15.82 -31.85
N SER A 208 -9.03 14.49 -31.73
CA SER A 208 -9.04 13.59 -32.89
C SER A 208 -10.37 13.63 -33.66
N LEU A 209 -11.51 13.74 -32.96
CA LEU A 209 -12.83 13.92 -33.56
C LEU A 209 -12.93 15.29 -34.24
N GLN A 210 -12.43 16.36 -33.61
CA GLN A 210 -12.39 17.69 -34.19
C GLN A 210 -11.51 17.73 -35.45
N GLN A 211 -10.34 17.10 -35.42
CA GLN A 211 -9.49 16.96 -36.60
C GLN A 211 -10.14 16.12 -37.72
N GLN A 212 -10.97 15.13 -37.37
CA GLN A 212 -11.77 14.39 -38.36
C GLN A 212 -12.87 15.27 -38.96
N ILE A 213 -13.55 16.07 -38.13
CA ILE A 213 -14.56 17.04 -38.57
C ILE A 213 -13.92 18.07 -39.51
N ASP A 214 -12.75 18.61 -39.17
CA ASP A 214 -12.04 19.60 -39.99
C ASP A 214 -11.62 19.00 -41.34
N ARG A 215 -11.08 17.77 -41.36
CA ARG A 215 -10.76 17.07 -42.61
C ARG A 215 -12.01 16.81 -43.47
N LEU A 216 -13.13 16.48 -42.85
CA LEU A 216 -14.40 16.28 -43.56
C LEU A 216 -14.92 17.59 -44.14
N ASN A 217 -14.84 18.70 -43.39
CA ASN A 217 -15.21 20.03 -43.88
C ASN A 217 -14.34 20.46 -45.08
N ASP A 218 -13.03 20.24 -45.01
CA ASP A 218 -12.12 20.51 -46.13
C ASP A 218 -12.45 19.67 -47.37
N GLN A 219 -12.86 18.42 -47.19
CA GLN A 219 -13.29 17.56 -48.29
C GLN A 219 -14.61 18.05 -48.89
N ILE A 220 -15.57 18.47 -48.06
CA ILE A 220 -16.84 19.05 -48.49
C ILE A 220 -16.57 20.30 -49.33
N ALA A 221 -15.76 21.23 -48.84
CA ALA A 221 -15.42 22.47 -49.57
C ALA A 221 -14.79 22.17 -50.95
N LYS A 222 -13.85 21.22 -51.02
CA LYS A 222 -13.25 20.78 -52.30
C LYS A 222 -14.27 20.12 -53.23
N LYS A 223 -15.24 19.37 -52.70
CA LYS A 223 -16.31 18.74 -53.48
C LYS A 223 -17.29 19.77 -54.02
N GLU A 224 -17.68 20.76 -53.22
CA GLU A 224 -18.52 21.88 -53.66
C GLU A 224 -17.85 22.65 -54.80
N GLU A 225 -16.55 22.96 -54.68
CA GLU A 225 -15.79 23.61 -55.75
C GLU A 225 -15.74 22.75 -57.02
N SER A 226 -15.58 21.43 -56.88
CA SER A 226 -15.63 20.50 -58.02
C SER A 226 -17.01 20.44 -58.69
N ILE A 227 -18.09 20.49 -57.90
CA ILE A 227 -19.46 20.52 -58.40
C ILE A 227 -19.69 21.82 -59.17
N ALA A 228 -19.29 22.97 -58.61
CA ALA A 228 -19.41 24.27 -59.28
C ALA A 228 -18.65 24.32 -60.60
N ARG A 229 -17.41 23.78 -60.65
CA ARG A 229 -16.64 23.64 -61.90
C ARG A 229 -17.34 22.76 -62.92
N THR A 230 -17.95 21.66 -62.47
CA THR A 230 -18.65 20.72 -63.35
C THR A 230 -19.92 21.35 -63.92
N GLN A 231 -20.70 22.04 -63.08
CA GLN A 231 -21.86 22.80 -63.51
C GLN A 231 -21.48 23.85 -64.56
N GLY A 232 -20.46 24.67 -64.29
CA GLY A 232 -20.01 25.68 -65.25
C GLY A 232 -19.41 25.09 -66.54
N ARG A 233 -18.95 23.83 -66.54
CA ARG A 233 -18.57 23.12 -67.77
C ARG A 233 -19.81 22.67 -68.54
N LEU A 234 -20.78 22.04 -67.86
CA LEU A 234 -22.04 21.58 -68.45
C LEU A 234 -22.83 22.74 -69.07
N GLU A 235 -22.91 23.89 -68.40
CA GLU A 235 -23.58 25.09 -68.93
C GLU A 235 -22.91 25.58 -70.22
N ARG A 236 -21.57 25.58 -70.28
CA ARG A 236 -20.82 25.92 -71.51
C ARG A 236 -21.01 24.90 -72.63
N GLU A 237 -21.05 23.60 -72.30
CA GLU A 237 -21.34 22.54 -73.25
C GLU A 237 -22.76 22.68 -73.82
N PHE A 238 -23.76 22.95 -72.98
CA PHE A 238 -25.13 23.22 -73.42
C PHE A 238 -25.23 24.44 -74.32
N ALA A 239 -24.60 25.57 -73.94
CA ALA A 239 -24.59 26.77 -74.78
C ALA A 239 -23.94 26.52 -76.16
N ASN A 240 -22.84 25.76 -76.20
CA ASN A 240 -22.19 25.37 -77.47
C ASN A 240 -23.06 24.43 -78.30
N LEU A 241 -23.76 23.49 -77.65
CA LEU A 241 -24.72 22.61 -78.34
C LEU A 241 -25.88 23.41 -78.92
N GLU A 242 -26.41 24.42 -78.23
CA GLU A 242 -27.44 25.32 -78.75
C GLU A 242 -26.95 26.08 -80.00
N VAL A 243 -25.73 26.61 -79.96
CA VAL A 243 -25.11 27.27 -81.12
C VAL A 243 -24.92 26.30 -82.29
N THR A 244 -24.46 25.08 -82.00
CA THR A 244 -24.26 24.03 -83.02
C THR A 244 -25.59 23.60 -83.63
N LEU A 245 -26.63 23.43 -82.83
CA LEU A 245 -27.99 23.12 -83.29
C LEU A 245 -28.55 24.24 -84.17
N ALA A 246 -28.36 25.50 -83.78
CA ALA A 246 -28.77 26.64 -84.60
C ALA A 246 -28.03 26.67 -85.96
N GLN A 247 -26.74 26.34 -85.98
CA GLN A 247 -25.96 26.19 -87.22
C GLN A 247 -26.43 24.99 -88.07
N LEU A 248 -26.79 23.87 -87.46
CA LEU A 248 -27.32 22.71 -88.17
C LEU A 248 -28.71 23.00 -88.76
N GLN A 249 -29.56 23.74 -88.04
CA GLN A 249 -30.86 24.19 -88.57
C GLN A 249 -30.69 25.15 -89.75
N SER A 250 -29.73 26.08 -89.70
CA SER A 250 -29.44 26.98 -90.82
C SER A 250 -28.86 26.24 -92.03
N GLN A 251 -28.01 25.23 -91.81
CA GLN A 251 -27.52 24.33 -92.85
C GLN A 251 -28.64 23.47 -93.45
N GLN A 252 -29.53 22.90 -92.64
CA GLN A 252 -30.69 22.15 -93.13
C GLN A 252 -31.59 23.04 -94.01
N THR A 253 -31.81 24.29 -93.59
CA THR A 253 -32.57 25.27 -94.38
C THR A 253 -31.88 25.57 -95.71
N PHE A 254 -30.55 25.75 -95.70
CA PHE A 254 -29.76 25.96 -96.92
C PHE A 254 -29.82 24.75 -97.87
N VAL A 255 -29.64 23.53 -97.38
CA VAL A 255 -29.73 22.30 -98.18
C VAL A 255 -31.15 22.10 -98.72
N THR A 256 -32.18 22.38 -97.92
CA THR A 256 -33.58 22.30 -98.37
C THR A 256 -33.86 23.30 -99.49
N ASN A 257 -33.37 24.54 -99.35
CA ASN A 257 -33.50 25.57 -100.38
C ASN A 257 -32.72 25.21 -101.66
N GLN A 258 -31.54 24.60 -101.54
CA GLN A 258 -30.75 24.15 -102.69
C GLN A 258 -31.41 22.95 -103.40
N LEU A 259 -32.00 22.02 -102.64
CA LEU A 259 -32.73 20.88 -103.18
C LEU A 259 -34.01 21.32 -103.92
N GLN A 260 -34.71 22.33 -103.40
CA GLN A 260 -35.86 22.95 -104.08
C GLN A 260 -35.43 23.64 -105.39
N GLN A 261 -34.28 24.34 -105.41
CA GLN A 261 -33.73 24.92 -106.64
C GLN A 261 -33.35 23.86 -107.68
N LEU A 262 -32.82 22.70 -107.24
CA LEU A 262 -32.52 21.58 -108.13
C LEU A 262 -33.78 20.85 -108.64
N GLN A 263 -34.87 20.83 -107.86
CA GLN A 263 -36.17 20.30 -108.30
C GLN A 263 -36.89 21.23 -109.28
N SER A 264 -36.64 22.54 -109.25
CA SER A 264 -37.16 23.49 -110.24
C SER A 264 -36.38 23.53 -111.57
N LEU A 265 -35.30 22.75 -111.69
CA LEU A 265 -34.46 22.64 -112.89
C LEU A 265 -34.66 21.32 -113.65
N ARG A 266 -35.77 20.60 -113.39
CA ARG A 266 -36.23 19.44 -114.17
C ARG A 266 -37.60 19.67 -114.77
#